data_AF-A0AA85EMX9-F1
#
_entry.id   AF-A0AA85EMX9-F1
#
_cell.length_a   1.000
_cell.length_b   1.000
_cell.length_c   1.000
_cell.angle_alpha   90.00
_cell.angle_beta   90.00
_cell.angle_gamma   90.00
#
_symmetry.space_group_name_H-M   'P 1'
#
loop_
_entity.id
_entity.type
_entity.pdbx_description
1 polymer ?
#
loop_
_entity_poly.entity_id
_entity_poly.type
_entity_poly.pdbx_seq_one_letter_code
_entity_poly.pdbx_strand_id
1 'polypeptide(L)'
;MDLFFNFISLYNTIMKLFFIICSCATVYLMYFKFKATYDSNHDTFNMYLLLIPSLLLGLVANYEFSLYEVLWAFSIYLESVAIMPQLFMISKTGEAETITSHYLFALGSYRALYLFNWIYRYVFDDYLDYIAVVAGIVQTLLYCDFFYLYIAKVMKGRDLRLPA
;
A
#
# COMPACT_ATOMS: atom_id res chain seq x y z
N MET A 1 -3.89 -14.05 7.85
CA MET A 1 -4.54 -14.82 8.94
C MET A 1 -5.46 -15.89 8.39
N ASP A 2 -6.30 -15.56 7.40
CA ASP A 2 -7.19 -16.50 6.71
C ASP A 2 -6.50 -17.66 5.97
N LEU A 3 -5.22 -17.53 5.60
CA LEU A 3 -4.42 -18.55 4.91
C LEU A 3 -4.47 -19.94 5.57
N PHE A 4 -4.54 -20.01 6.91
CA PHE A 4 -4.51 -21.27 7.65
C PHE A 4 -5.90 -21.88 7.87
N PHE A 5 -6.96 -21.09 7.70
CA PHE A 5 -8.31 -21.47 8.12
C PHE A 5 -9.31 -21.53 6.95
N ASN A 6 -9.03 -20.86 5.84
CA ASN A 6 -9.91 -20.79 4.68
C ASN A 6 -9.15 -21.06 3.38
N PHE A 7 -9.49 -22.15 2.71
CA PHE A 7 -9.01 -22.45 1.37
C PHE A 7 -9.99 -21.93 0.31
N ILE A 8 -9.59 -20.91 -0.42
CA ILE A 8 -10.40 -20.32 -1.52
C ILE A 8 -10.02 -20.97 -2.85
N SER A 9 -8.73 -20.96 -3.19
CA SER A 9 -8.19 -21.58 -4.40
C SER A 9 -6.67 -21.74 -4.28
N LEU A 10 -6.10 -22.64 -5.11
CA LEU A 10 -4.65 -22.83 -5.17
C LEU A 10 -3.92 -21.52 -5.49
N TYR A 11 -4.44 -20.76 -6.45
CA TYR A 11 -3.91 -19.45 -6.82
C TYR A 11 -3.91 -18.47 -5.63
N ASN A 12 -5.02 -18.37 -4.89
CA ASN A 12 -5.13 -17.47 -3.74
C ASN A 12 -4.10 -17.80 -2.64
N THR A 13 -3.95 -19.08 -2.32
CA THR A 13 -3.00 -19.56 -1.31
C THR A 13 -1.56 -19.28 -1.73
N ILE A 14 -1.19 -19.59 -2.98
CA ILE A 14 0.17 -19.34 -3.50
C ILE A 14 0.48 -17.84 -3.50
N MET A 15 -0.44 -17.00 -3.95
CA MET A 15 -0.23 -15.55 -3.98
C MET A 15 -0.05 -14.96 -2.59
N LYS A 16 -0.85 -15.39 -1.60
CA LYS A 16 -0.66 -14.96 -0.20
C LYS A 16 0.71 -15.33 0.34
N LEU A 17 1.17 -16.56 0.11
CA LEU A 17 2.51 -17.00 0.51
C LEU A 17 3.59 -16.17 -0.17
N PHE A 18 3.45 -15.93 -1.48
CA PHE A 18 4.38 -15.10 -2.25
C PHE A 18 4.49 -13.69 -1.67
N PHE A 19 3.35 -13.02 -1.41
CA PHE A 19 3.36 -11.67 -0.83
C PHE A 19 4.02 -11.62 0.55
N ILE A 20 3.73 -12.60 1.42
CA ILE A 20 4.35 -12.68 2.76
C ILE A 20 5.86 -12.88 2.64
N ILE A 21 6.30 -13.86 1.83
CA ILE A 21 7.72 -14.18 1.66
C ILE A 21 8.48 -12.98 1.08
N CYS A 22 7.97 -12.36 0.01
CA CYS A 22 8.60 -11.19 -0.59
C CYS A 22 8.66 -10.01 0.37
N SER A 23 7.60 -9.74 1.14
CA SER A 23 7.60 -8.65 2.12
C SER A 23 8.63 -8.89 3.24
N CYS A 24 8.65 -10.10 3.81
CA CYS A 24 9.64 -10.47 4.82
C CYS A 24 11.06 -10.42 4.28
N ALA A 25 11.28 -10.88 3.03
CA ALA A 25 12.57 -10.82 2.38
C ALA A 25 13.03 -9.36 2.20
N THR A 26 12.17 -8.46 1.72
CA THR A 26 12.51 -7.03 1.58
C THR A 26 12.88 -6.40 2.92
N VAL A 27 12.12 -6.66 3.99
CA VAL A 27 12.46 -6.19 5.35
C VAL A 27 13.81 -6.74 5.81
N TYR A 28 14.07 -8.03 5.58
CA TYR A 28 15.36 -8.65 5.92
C TYR A 28 16.53 -8.01 5.14
N LEU A 29 16.34 -7.74 3.85
CA LEU A 29 17.34 -7.10 3.01
C LEU A 29 17.65 -5.68 3.50
N MET A 30 16.64 -4.89 3.84
CA MET A 30 16.82 -3.51 4.30
C MET A 30 17.48 -3.43 5.69
N TYR A 31 16.99 -4.20 6.66
CA TYR A 31 17.41 -4.05 8.06
C TYR A 31 18.60 -4.91 8.48
N PHE A 32 18.93 -5.96 7.71
CA PHE A 32 20.01 -6.89 8.06
C PHE A 32 21.08 -6.97 6.97
N LYS A 33 20.75 -7.49 5.79
CA LYS A 33 21.77 -7.81 4.77
C LYS A 33 22.43 -6.56 4.17
N PHE A 34 21.63 -5.56 3.82
CA PHE A 34 22.07 -4.30 3.20
C PHE A 34 21.84 -3.11 4.13
N LYS A 35 21.89 -3.33 5.46
CA LYS A 35 21.72 -2.28 6.47
C LYS A 35 22.66 -1.09 6.26
N ALA A 36 23.87 -1.34 5.76
CA ALA A 36 24.87 -0.29 5.52
C ALA A 36 24.45 0.72 4.43
N THR A 37 23.54 0.36 3.52
CA THR A 37 23.03 1.25 2.46
C THR A 37 21.67 1.87 2.80
N TYR A 38 21.11 1.56 3.97
CA TYR A 38 19.83 2.11 4.41
C TYR A 38 20.00 3.52 4.96
N ASP A 39 19.28 4.49 4.39
CA ASP A 39 19.35 5.89 4.76
C ASP A 39 18.32 6.25 5.85
N SER A 40 18.69 5.99 7.09
CA SER A 40 17.86 6.30 8.26
C SER A 40 17.68 7.80 8.52
N ASN A 41 18.48 8.67 7.90
CA ASN A 41 18.38 10.11 8.14
C ASN A 41 17.19 10.72 7.39
N HIS A 42 16.83 10.15 6.23
CA HIS A 42 15.70 10.59 5.44
C HIS A 42 14.42 9.83 5.77
N ASP A 43 14.50 8.56 6.19
CA ASP A 43 13.35 7.76 6.66
C ASP A 43 12.96 8.09 8.11
N THR A 44 12.39 9.28 8.31
CA THR A 44 12.09 9.88 9.62
C THR A 44 10.59 9.96 9.92
N PHE A 45 9.76 9.27 9.12
CA PHE A 45 8.32 9.33 9.27
C PHE A 45 7.87 8.60 10.55
N ASN A 46 7.03 9.25 11.36
CA ASN A 46 6.54 8.65 12.59
C ASN A 46 5.43 7.62 12.30
N MET A 47 5.79 6.33 12.28
CA MET A 47 4.88 5.21 12.03
C MET A 47 3.66 5.18 12.98
N TYR A 48 3.78 5.69 14.21
CA TYR A 48 2.66 5.72 15.15
C TYR A 48 1.48 6.57 14.65
N LEU A 49 1.75 7.57 13.80
CA LEU A 49 0.72 8.37 13.15
C LEU A 49 -0.14 7.59 12.17
N LEU A 50 0.31 6.41 11.71
CA LEU A 50 -0.46 5.52 10.84
C LEU A 50 -1.06 4.36 11.63
N LEU A 51 -0.26 3.73 12.49
CA LEU A 51 -0.70 2.57 13.28
C LEU A 51 -1.86 2.90 14.21
N ILE A 52 -1.75 3.99 14.98
CA ILE A 52 -2.75 4.31 16.00
C ILE A 52 -4.10 4.65 15.34
N PRO A 53 -4.19 5.56 14.35
CA PRO A 53 -5.47 5.84 13.70
C PRO A 53 -6.04 4.63 12.97
N SER A 54 -5.21 3.83 12.30
CA SER A 54 -5.70 2.62 11.59
C SER A 54 -6.25 1.58 12.57
N LEU A 55 -5.61 1.42 13.73
CA LEU A 55 -6.09 0.51 14.78
C LEU A 55 -7.40 1.00 15.40
N LEU A 56 -7.50 2.30 15.69
CA LEU A 56 -8.74 2.91 16.20
C LEU A 56 -9.88 2.76 15.19
N LEU A 57 -9.62 3.00 13.90
CA LEU A 57 -10.59 2.77 12.83
C LEU A 57 -10.97 1.28 12.73
N GLY A 58 -10.02 0.36 12.82
CA GLY A 58 -10.31 -1.08 12.84
C GLY A 58 -11.22 -1.50 14.01
N LEU A 59 -11.07 -0.86 15.18
CA LEU A 59 -11.90 -1.12 16.36
C LEU A 59 -13.30 -0.50 16.28
N VAL A 60 -13.44 0.67 15.65
CA VAL A 60 -14.70 1.43 15.62
C VAL A 60 -15.51 1.16 14.35
N ALA A 61 -14.85 0.99 13.20
CA ALA A 61 -15.44 0.85 11.87
C ALA A 61 -15.10 -0.52 11.28
N ASN A 62 -15.72 -1.56 11.85
CA ASN A 62 -15.70 -2.95 11.38
C ASN A 62 -17.14 -3.44 11.14
N TYR A 63 -17.30 -4.56 10.42
CA TYR A 63 -18.62 -5.15 10.20
C TYR A 63 -19.13 -5.93 11.42
N GLU A 64 -18.23 -6.54 12.18
CA GLU A 64 -18.53 -7.31 13.38
C GLU A 64 -17.39 -7.14 14.39
N PHE A 65 -17.72 -6.98 15.67
CA PHE A 65 -16.72 -6.83 16.74
C PHE A 65 -16.13 -8.18 17.16
N SER A 66 -15.49 -8.86 16.20
CA SER A 66 -14.69 -10.06 16.42
C SER A 66 -13.22 -9.75 16.20
N LEU A 67 -12.32 -10.47 16.89
CA LEU A 67 -10.88 -10.24 16.74
C LEU A 67 -10.41 -10.41 15.29
N TYR A 68 -10.98 -11.37 14.58
CA TYR A 68 -10.65 -11.63 13.17
C TYR A 68 -11.04 -10.45 12.27
N GLU A 69 -12.27 -9.95 12.45
CA GLU A 69 -12.82 -8.87 11.63
C GLU A 69 -12.14 -7.52 11.93
N VAL A 70 -11.85 -7.24 13.20
CA VAL A 70 -11.07 -6.07 13.61
C VAL A 70 -9.68 -6.09 12.99
N LEU A 71 -8.99 -7.24 12.99
CA LEU A 71 -7.67 -7.39 12.37
C LEU A 71 -7.72 -7.25 10.85
N TRP A 72 -8.77 -7.76 10.22
CA TRP A 72 -9.00 -7.59 8.78
C TRP A 72 -9.23 -6.11 8.45
N ALA A 73 -10.16 -5.42 9.12
CA ALA A 73 -10.44 -4.00 8.92
C ALA A 73 -9.20 -3.14 9.18
N PHE A 74 -8.48 -3.41 10.27
CA PHE A 74 -7.19 -2.78 10.57
C PHE A 74 -6.18 -2.94 9.42
N SER A 75 -6.06 -4.15 8.85
CA SER A 75 -5.14 -4.38 7.74
C SER A 75 -5.49 -3.56 6.50
N ILE A 76 -6.78 -3.40 6.20
CA ILE A 76 -7.27 -2.60 5.07
C ILE A 76 -6.99 -1.10 5.30
N TYR A 77 -7.31 -0.58 6.49
CA TYR A 77 -7.04 0.82 6.81
C TYR A 77 -5.54 1.12 6.81
N LEU A 78 -4.73 0.26 7.44
CA LEU A 78 -3.29 0.46 7.49
C LEU A 78 -2.67 0.41 6.08
N GLU A 79 -3.10 -0.54 5.25
CA GLU A 79 -2.63 -0.68 3.87
C GLU A 79 -2.90 0.57 3.04
N SER A 80 -4.03 1.24 3.26
CA SER A 80 -4.38 2.46 2.53
C SER A 80 -3.38 3.59 2.71
N VAL A 81 -2.72 3.67 3.88
CA VAL A 81 -1.77 4.73 4.24
C VAL A 81 -0.32 4.25 4.35
N ALA A 82 -0.06 2.94 4.22
CA ALA A 82 1.26 2.33 4.43
C ALA A 82 2.35 2.87 3.49
N ILE A 83 1.98 3.49 2.37
CA ILE A 83 2.93 4.10 1.42
C ILE A 83 3.48 5.47 1.87
N MET A 84 2.83 6.12 2.85
CA MET A 84 3.16 7.47 3.30
C MET A 84 4.65 7.66 3.69
N PRO A 85 5.32 6.75 4.42
CA PRO A 85 6.74 6.91 4.75
C PRO A 85 7.63 6.99 3.51
N GLN A 86 7.35 6.16 2.50
CA GLN A 86 8.10 6.14 1.25
C GLN A 86 7.90 7.44 0.46
N LEU A 87 6.66 7.93 0.35
CA LEU A 87 6.39 9.19 -0.34
C LEU A 87 7.05 10.37 0.38
N PHE A 88 7.02 10.38 1.71
CA PHE A 88 7.66 11.40 2.54
C PHE A 88 9.18 11.40 2.41
N MET A 89 9.80 10.22 2.32
CA MET A 89 11.24 10.09 2.09
C MET A 89 11.62 10.69 0.73
N ILE A 90 10.87 10.37 -0.33
CA ILE A 90 11.15 10.87 -1.69
C ILE A 90 10.93 12.40 -1.76
N SER A 91 9.91 12.94 -1.08
CA SER A 91 9.72 14.40 -1.02
C SER A 91 10.87 15.10 -0.31
N LYS A 92 11.49 14.46 0.69
CA LYS A 92 12.65 15.02 1.41
C LYS A 92 13.95 14.95 0.61
N THR A 93 14.20 13.83 -0.07
CA THR A 93 15.43 13.67 -0.87
C THR A 93 15.40 14.49 -2.15
N GLY A 94 14.22 14.88 -2.62
CA GLY A 94 14.05 15.71 -3.81
C GLY A 94 14.38 14.98 -5.12
N GLU A 95 14.73 13.70 -5.06
CA GLU A 95 15.02 12.83 -6.20
C GLU A 95 14.35 11.47 -5.97
N ALA A 96 13.51 11.07 -6.92
CA ALA A 96 13.05 9.69 -7.02
C ALA A 96 13.91 8.97 -8.07
N GLU A 97 14.64 7.93 -7.67
CA GLU A 97 15.30 7.06 -8.64
C GLU A 97 14.28 6.50 -9.65
N THR A 98 14.67 6.38 -10.91
CA THR A 98 13.79 5.91 -11.99
C THR A 98 13.20 4.53 -11.68
N ILE A 99 13.98 3.62 -11.10
CA ILE A 99 13.53 2.26 -10.72
C ILE A 99 12.46 2.34 -9.63
N THR A 100 12.71 3.09 -8.56
CA THR A 100 11.73 3.33 -7.48
C THR A 100 10.44 3.94 -8.03
N SER A 101 10.56 4.81 -9.02
CA SER A 101 9.42 5.44 -9.66
C SER A 101 8.56 4.44 -10.45
N HIS A 102 9.17 3.52 -11.19
CA HIS A 102 8.44 2.43 -11.85
C HIS A 102 7.78 1.47 -10.85
N TYR A 103 8.46 1.15 -9.75
CA TYR A 103 7.88 0.33 -8.68
C TYR A 103 6.62 0.96 -8.09
N LEU A 104 6.68 2.25 -7.72
CA LEU A 104 5.54 2.99 -7.20
C LEU A 104 4.42 3.11 -8.21
N PHE A 105 4.75 3.31 -9.49
CA PHE A 105 3.75 3.37 -10.56
C PHE A 105 3.00 2.04 -10.72
N ALA A 106 3.72 0.91 -10.71
CA ALA A 106 3.11 -0.41 -10.79
C ALA A 106 2.22 -0.69 -9.57
N LEU A 107 2.68 -0.33 -8.38
CA LEU A 107 1.95 -0.49 -7.12
C LEU A 107 0.66 0.35 -7.12
N GLY A 108 0.73 1.62 -7.51
CA GLY A 108 -0.47 2.44 -7.64
C GLY A 108 -1.43 1.91 -8.72
N SER A 109 -0.90 1.47 -9.87
CA SER A 109 -1.71 0.97 -10.99
C SER A 109 -2.50 -0.27 -10.59
N TYR A 110 -1.88 -1.16 -9.81
CA TYR A 110 -2.57 -2.31 -9.24
C TYR A 110 -3.80 -1.89 -8.41
N ARG A 111 -3.71 -0.82 -7.62
CA ARG A 111 -4.86 -0.31 -6.84
C ARG A 111 -5.95 0.29 -7.71
N ALA A 112 -5.58 1.04 -8.74
CA ALA A 112 -6.54 1.54 -9.71
C ALA A 112 -7.32 0.39 -10.38
N LEU A 113 -6.66 -0.72 -10.68
CA LEU A 113 -7.32 -1.93 -11.20
C LEU A 113 -8.29 -2.56 -10.20
N TYR A 114 -8.00 -2.49 -8.90
CA TYR A 114 -8.94 -2.95 -7.86
C TYR A 114 -10.19 -2.06 -7.77
N LEU A 115 -10.08 -0.75 -7.97
CA LEU A 115 -11.26 0.12 -8.06
C LEU A 115 -12.18 -0.32 -9.21
N PHE A 116 -11.61 -0.62 -10.39
CA PHE A 116 -12.39 -1.15 -11.51
C PHE A 116 -12.98 -2.53 -11.20
N ASN A 117 -12.26 -3.38 -10.48
CA ASN A 117 -12.79 -4.67 -10.04
C ASN A 117 -14.00 -4.50 -9.11
N TRP A 118 -13.97 -3.55 -8.17
CA TRP A 118 -15.12 -3.32 -7.30
C TRP A 118 -16.33 -2.78 -8.05
N ILE A 119 -16.13 -1.90 -9.05
CA ILE A 119 -17.21 -1.46 -9.94
C ILE A 119 -17.81 -2.67 -10.68
N TYR A 120 -16.97 -3.54 -11.22
CA TYR A 120 -17.42 -4.76 -11.88
C TYR A 120 -18.25 -5.64 -10.95
N ARG A 121 -17.76 -5.92 -9.73
CA ARG A 121 -18.46 -6.76 -8.75
C ARG A 121 -19.77 -6.14 -8.26
N TYR A 122 -19.83 -4.82 -8.16
CA TYR A 122 -21.07 -4.13 -7.82
C TYR A 122 -22.14 -4.30 -8.91
N VAL A 123 -21.74 -4.16 -10.18
CA VAL A 123 -22.68 -4.24 -11.32
C VAL A 123 -23.12 -5.67 -11.61
N PHE A 124 -22.20 -6.65 -11.51
CA PHE A 124 -22.45 -8.02 -11.97
C PHE A 124 -22.70 -9.03 -10.84
N ASP A 125 -22.11 -8.82 -9.65
CA ASP A 125 -22.19 -9.77 -8.52
C ASP A 125 -23.05 -9.25 -7.35
N ASP A 126 -23.62 -8.04 -7.47
CA ASP A 126 -24.34 -7.31 -6.40
C ASP A 126 -23.58 -7.29 -5.06
N TYR A 127 -22.25 -7.24 -5.14
CA TYR A 127 -21.36 -7.28 -3.98
C TYR A 127 -20.57 -5.98 -3.87
N LEU A 128 -20.64 -5.36 -2.70
CA LEU A 128 -19.86 -4.16 -2.38
C LEU A 128 -19.38 -4.19 -0.93
N ASP A 129 -18.06 -4.07 -0.77
CA ASP A 129 -17.41 -3.95 0.52
C ASP A 129 -17.04 -2.48 0.75
N TYR A 130 -17.82 -1.80 1.59
CA TYR A 130 -17.67 -0.37 1.85
C TYR A 130 -16.31 -0.02 2.46
N ILE A 131 -15.81 -0.83 3.40
CA ILE A 131 -14.51 -0.62 4.05
C ILE A 131 -13.39 -0.70 2.99
N ALA A 132 -13.39 -1.76 2.17
CA ALA A 132 -12.40 -1.94 1.12
C ALA A 132 -12.44 -0.82 0.07
N VAL A 133 -13.64 -0.43 -0.38
CA VAL A 133 -13.82 0.62 -1.39
C VAL A 133 -13.34 1.98 -0.89
N VAL A 134 -13.76 2.40 0.31
CA VAL A 134 -13.36 3.70 0.88
C VAL A 134 -11.85 3.74 1.10
N ALA A 135 -11.28 2.70 1.71
CA ALA A 135 -9.84 2.60 1.92
C ALA A 135 -9.05 2.61 0.60
N GLY A 136 -9.54 1.91 -0.43
CA GLY A 136 -8.91 1.90 -1.76
C GLY A 136 -9.00 3.23 -2.49
N ILE A 137 -10.08 4.00 -2.31
CA ILE A 137 -10.17 5.38 -2.81
C ILE A 137 -9.13 6.25 -2.13
N VAL A 138 -9.04 6.22 -0.79
CA VAL A 138 -8.02 6.97 -0.03
C VAL A 138 -6.62 6.61 -0.51
N GLN A 139 -6.33 5.32 -0.66
CA GLN A 139 -5.04 4.84 -1.15
C GLN A 139 -4.73 5.37 -2.56
N THR A 140 -5.70 5.31 -3.47
CA THR A 140 -5.52 5.79 -4.85
C THR A 140 -5.28 7.29 -4.90
N LEU A 141 -5.98 8.07 -4.07
CA LEU A 141 -5.78 9.51 -3.96
C LEU A 141 -4.37 9.87 -3.47
N LEU A 142 -3.81 9.09 -2.53
CA LEU A 142 -2.42 9.28 -2.10
C LEU A 142 -1.41 9.03 -3.24
N TYR A 143 -1.73 8.14 -4.19
CA TYR A 143 -0.91 7.92 -5.38
C TYR A 143 -1.12 8.99 -6.48
N CYS A 144 -2.22 9.75 -6.47
CA CYS A 144 -2.53 10.69 -7.56
C CYS A 144 -1.45 11.75 -7.78
N ASP A 145 -0.92 12.35 -6.71
CA ASP A 145 0.14 13.35 -6.82
C ASP A 145 1.44 12.74 -7.38
N PHE A 146 1.78 11.55 -6.90
CA PHE A 146 2.91 10.78 -7.43
C PHE A 146 2.73 10.45 -8.93
N PHE A 147 1.55 10.00 -9.35
CA PHE A 147 1.26 9.70 -10.76
C PHE A 147 1.40 10.92 -11.65
N TYR A 148 0.86 12.06 -11.20
CA TYR A 148 0.97 13.31 -11.94
C TYR A 148 2.43 13.66 -12.19
N LEU A 149 3.26 13.63 -11.14
CA LEU A 149 4.68 13.94 -11.24
C LEU A 149 5.46 12.92 -12.07
N TYR A 150 5.15 11.64 -11.94
CA TYR A 150 5.74 10.56 -12.72
C TYR A 150 5.50 10.74 -14.22
N ILE A 151 4.24 10.94 -14.63
CA ILE A 151 3.87 11.13 -16.04
C ILE A 151 4.46 12.43 -16.58
N ALA A 152 4.42 13.52 -15.80
CA ALA A 152 4.92 14.81 -16.25
C ALA A 152 6.44 14.85 -16.47
N LYS A 153 7.21 14.10 -15.66
CA LYS A 153 8.68 14.17 -15.64
C LYS A 153 9.36 12.95 -16.26
N VAL A 154 9.03 11.74 -15.79
CA VAL A 154 9.72 10.51 -16.19
C VAL A 154 9.40 10.10 -17.63
N MET A 155 8.13 10.17 -18.03
CA MET A 155 7.74 9.82 -19.42
C MET A 155 8.32 10.80 -20.46
N LYS A 156 8.75 12.00 -20.04
CA LYS A 156 9.43 12.98 -20.89
C LYS A 156 10.96 12.90 -20.80
N GLY A 157 11.51 11.87 -20.14
CA GLY A 157 12.94 11.68 -19.97
C GLY A 157 13.62 12.72 -19.07
N ARG A 158 12.88 13.34 -18.14
CA ARG A 158 13.38 14.33 -17.19
C ARG A 158 13.41 13.75 -15.78
N ASP A 159 14.42 14.14 -15.00
CA ASP A 159 14.56 13.68 -13.62
C ASP A 159 13.37 14.12 -12.74
N LEU A 160 12.92 13.20 -11.89
CA LEU A 160 11.77 13.38 -11.01
C LEU A 160 12.19 14.15 -9.75
N ARG A 161 12.09 15.48 -9.82
CA ARG A 161 12.23 16.36 -8.65
C ARG A 161 10.86 16.72 -8.07
N LEU A 162 10.57 16.43 -6.82
CA LEU A 162 9.35 16.95 -6.17
C LEU A 162 9.53 18.45 -5.88
N PRO A 163 8.49 19.30 -6.06
CA PRO A 163 8.55 20.67 -5.57
C PRO A 163 8.66 20.64 -4.03
N ALA A 164 9.61 21.42 -3.51
CA ALA A 164 9.90 21.54 -2.08
C ALA A 164 8.76 22.22 -1.30
#